data_AF-A0ABD3BYT8-F1
#
_entry.id   AF-A0ABD3BYT8-F1
#
_cell.length_a   1.000
_cell.length_b   1.000
_cell.length_c   1.000
_cell.angle_alpha   90.00
_cell.angle_beta   90.00
_cell.angle_gamma   90.00
#
_symmetry.space_group_name_H-M   'P 1'
#
loop_
_entity.id
_entity.type
_entity.pdbx_description
1 polymer ?
#
loop_
_entity_poly.entity_id
_entity_poly.type
_entity_poly.pdbx_seq_one_letter_code
_entity_poly.pdbx_strand_id
1 'polypeptide(L)'
;MDKSWMNAPKHSEAYLEGVNGFMLFVETHVGKNRNIRCPCKRCLNLIINNQKTVKAHIRLNGIDPHYVTWFNHDEHAINDCSTHSSFHDKSDEDWAEDEDDGVDDMLIDIREQYNQGTDGADNINNGGVPKYLEDLMMGARTELYPGCKKISRTSFIIQLLHLKVYIIS
;
A
#
# COMPACT_ATOMS: atom_id res chain seq x y z
N MET A 1 22.02 -3.99 -13.18
CA MET A 1 22.54 -2.68 -12.74
C MET A 1 22.79 -2.75 -11.24
N ASP A 2 23.85 -2.14 -10.70
CA ASP A 2 24.02 -2.03 -9.24
C ASP A 2 22.86 -1.19 -8.66
N LYS A 3 22.33 -1.64 -7.52
CA LYS A 3 21.14 -1.11 -6.85
C LYS A 3 21.44 -0.53 -5.47
N SER A 4 22.70 -0.61 -5.02
CA SER A 4 23.17 -0.06 -3.74
C SER A 4 22.83 1.44 -3.58
N TRP A 5 22.84 2.19 -4.69
CA TRP A 5 22.53 3.62 -4.74
C TRP A 5 21.14 3.96 -4.19
N MET A 6 20.17 3.03 -4.20
CA MET A 6 18.82 3.28 -3.67
C MET A 6 18.83 3.57 -2.16
N ASN A 7 19.88 3.13 -1.45
CA ASN A 7 20.10 3.37 -0.04
C ASN A 7 21.05 4.55 0.25
N ALA A 8 21.66 5.15 -0.79
CA ALA A 8 22.57 6.27 -0.63
C ALA A 8 21.80 7.56 -0.26
N PRO A 9 22.47 8.55 0.38
CA PRO A 9 21.85 9.85 0.65
C PRO A 9 21.33 10.50 -0.64
N LYS A 10 20.11 11.05 -0.62
CA LYS A 10 19.42 11.58 -1.82
C LYS A 10 20.19 12.68 -2.59
N HIS A 11 21.09 13.38 -1.90
CA HIS A 11 21.91 14.45 -2.46
C HIS A 11 23.33 13.99 -2.82
N SER A 12 23.66 12.72 -2.60
CA SER A 12 24.95 12.15 -3.00
C SER A 12 25.01 11.95 -4.50
N GLU A 13 26.22 12.01 -5.06
CA GLU A 13 26.44 11.73 -6.48
C GLU A 13 25.99 10.32 -6.84
N ALA A 14 26.33 9.33 -6.01
CA ALA A 14 25.92 7.93 -6.21
C ALA A 14 24.40 7.78 -6.36
N TYR A 15 23.61 8.49 -5.55
CA TYR A 15 22.15 8.46 -5.69
C TYR A 15 21.69 9.10 -7.00
N LEU A 16 22.23 10.27 -7.37
CA LEU A 16 21.85 10.97 -8.60
C LEU A 16 22.23 10.18 -9.87
N GLU A 17 23.41 9.58 -9.89
CA GLU A 17 23.86 8.68 -10.95
C GLU A 17 22.97 7.44 -11.03
N GLY A 18 22.64 6.85 -9.89
CA GLY A 18 21.73 5.71 -9.80
C GLY A 18 20.33 6.02 -10.36
N VAL A 19 19.76 7.19 -10.03
CA VAL A 19 18.49 7.66 -10.61
C VAL A 19 18.59 7.82 -12.12
N ASN A 20 19.70 8.39 -12.62
CA ASN A 20 19.91 8.54 -14.06
C ASN A 20 20.00 7.17 -14.76
N GLY A 21 20.73 6.22 -14.17
CA GLY A 21 20.84 4.87 -14.70
C GLY A 21 19.52 4.11 -14.67
N PHE A 22 18.70 4.26 -13.61
CA PHE A 22 17.34 3.73 -13.58
C PHE A 22 16.49 4.30 -14.71
N MET A 23 16.50 5.62 -14.92
CA MET A 23 15.70 6.22 -15.99
C MET A 23 16.17 5.76 -17.38
N LEU A 24 17.47 5.55 -17.59
CA LEU A 24 18.01 4.98 -18.82
C LEU A 24 17.57 3.52 -19.01
N PHE A 25 17.58 2.72 -17.95
CA PHE A 25 17.04 1.36 -17.97
C PHE A 25 15.57 1.37 -18.40
N VAL A 26 14.74 2.24 -17.83
CA VAL A 26 13.32 2.36 -18.20
C VAL A 26 13.16 2.77 -19.67
N GLU A 27 13.93 3.76 -20.14
CA GLU A 27 13.85 4.21 -21.54
C GLU A 27 14.22 3.10 -22.53
N THR A 28 15.18 2.24 -22.17
CA THR A 28 15.64 1.14 -23.03
C THR A 28 14.67 -0.03 -23.10
N HIS A 29 13.96 -0.33 -22.00
CA HIS A 29 13.06 -1.49 -21.93
C HIS A 29 11.61 -1.13 -22.24
N VAL A 30 11.11 -0.01 -21.70
CA VAL A 30 9.71 0.44 -21.86
C VAL A 30 9.54 1.40 -23.04
N GLY A 31 10.62 2.10 -23.42
CA GLY A 31 10.63 3.11 -24.48
C GLY A 31 10.48 4.55 -23.96
N LYS A 32 10.97 5.50 -24.74
CA LYS A 32 10.97 6.94 -24.39
C LYS A 32 9.56 7.54 -24.37
N ASN A 33 9.35 8.53 -23.51
CA ASN A 33 8.10 9.31 -23.39
C ASN A 33 6.84 8.48 -23.05
N ARG A 34 7.01 7.23 -22.57
CA ARG A 34 5.91 6.46 -22.03
C ARG A 34 5.54 6.95 -20.63
N ASN A 35 4.28 6.77 -20.26
CA ASN A 35 3.88 6.86 -18.87
C ASN A 35 4.27 5.56 -18.17
N ILE A 36 4.82 5.68 -16.95
CA ILE A 36 5.33 4.56 -16.15
C ILE A 36 4.81 4.68 -14.71
N ARG A 37 4.84 3.56 -13.99
CA ARG A 37 4.55 3.55 -12.55
C ARG A 37 5.68 4.27 -11.81
N CYS A 38 5.34 5.09 -10.82
CA CYS A 38 6.32 5.87 -10.08
C CYS A 38 6.84 5.09 -8.86
N PRO A 39 8.13 4.69 -8.83
CA PRO A 39 8.69 3.89 -7.74
C PRO A 39 9.13 4.73 -6.53
N CYS A 40 8.75 6.01 -6.45
CA CYS A 40 9.15 6.84 -5.32
C CYS A 40 8.42 6.44 -4.03
N LYS A 41 9.02 6.72 -2.86
CA LYS A 41 8.47 6.40 -1.53
C LYS A 41 7.04 6.89 -1.29
N ARG A 42 6.63 7.96 -1.99
CA ARG A 42 5.27 8.50 -1.91
C ARG A 42 4.27 7.80 -2.83
N CYS A 43 4.73 7.31 -3.99
CA CYS A 43 3.85 6.73 -5.00
C CYS A 43 3.79 5.21 -4.94
N LEU A 44 4.83 4.54 -4.44
CA LEU A 44 4.89 3.09 -4.20
C LEU A 44 4.45 2.25 -5.42
N ASN A 45 4.83 2.65 -6.63
CA ASN A 45 4.41 2.04 -7.89
C ASN A 45 2.89 2.03 -8.18
N LEU A 46 2.07 2.75 -7.39
CA LEU A 46 0.62 2.84 -7.56
C LEU A 46 0.20 3.93 -8.54
N ILE A 47 0.99 5.00 -8.66
CA ILE A 47 0.66 6.16 -9.48
C ILE A 47 1.42 6.12 -10.81
N ILE A 48 0.71 6.31 -11.92
CA ILE A 48 1.27 6.39 -13.27
C ILE A 48 1.55 7.85 -13.62
N ASN A 49 2.76 8.14 -14.09
CA ASN A 49 3.18 9.48 -14.50
C ASN A 49 4.11 9.40 -15.73
N ASN A 50 4.30 10.53 -16.41
CA ASN A 50 5.33 10.61 -17.45
C ASN A 50 6.73 10.50 -16.84
N GLN A 51 7.70 10.00 -17.61
CA GLN A 51 9.08 9.77 -17.18
C GLN A 51 9.76 10.99 -16.54
N LYS A 52 9.50 12.21 -17.03
CA LYS A 52 10.08 13.44 -16.45
C LYS A 52 9.57 13.69 -15.04
N THR A 53 8.26 13.57 -14.84
CA THR A 53 7.62 13.68 -13.52
C THR A 53 8.12 12.57 -12.58
N VAL A 54 8.25 11.33 -13.07
CA VAL A 54 8.78 10.23 -12.26
C VAL A 54 10.21 10.50 -11.80
N LYS A 55 11.10 10.95 -12.70
CA LYS A 55 12.46 11.34 -12.33
C LYS A 55 12.48 12.43 -11.25
N ALA A 56 11.62 13.45 -11.38
CA ALA A 56 11.51 14.51 -10.39
C ALA A 56 11.03 13.97 -9.03
N HIS A 57 10.00 13.12 -9.02
CA HIS A 57 9.50 12.48 -7.79
C HIS A 57 10.56 11.61 -7.10
N ILE A 58 11.33 10.83 -7.85
CA ILE A 58 12.40 10.00 -7.28
C ILE A 58 13.48 10.88 -6.63
N ARG A 59 13.83 12.02 -7.23
CA ARG A 59 14.80 12.97 -6.66
C ARG A 59 14.29 13.65 -5.38
N LEU A 60 13.01 14.05 -5.35
CA LEU A 60 12.42 14.75 -4.20
C LEU A 60 12.10 13.80 -3.04
N ASN A 61 11.39 12.72 -3.34
CA ASN A 61 10.81 11.83 -2.34
C ASN A 61 11.73 10.66 -1.98
N GLY A 62 12.71 10.35 -2.83
CA GLY A 62 13.47 9.10 -2.73
C GLY A 62 12.77 7.97 -3.49
N ILE A 63 13.54 7.06 -4.08
CA ILE A 63 13.05 5.76 -4.52
C ILE A 63 12.71 4.90 -3.30
N ASP A 64 11.73 4.02 -3.44
CA ASP A 64 11.47 2.98 -2.44
C ASP A 64 12.62 1.96 -2.45
N PRO A 65 13.43 1.84 -1.37
CA PRO A 65 14.56 0.92 -1.33
C PRO A 65 14.14 -0.55 -1.37
N HIS A 66 12.87 -0.87 -1.07
CA HIS A 66 12.33 -2.23 -1.16
C HIS A 66 11.96 -2.61 -2.61
N TYR A 67 11.92 -1.64 -3.53
CA TYR A 67 11.68 -1.89 -4.95
C TYR A 67 12.95 -2.38 -5.65
N VAL A 68 13.49 -3.50 -5.16
CA VAL A 68 14.76 -4.08 -5.60
C VAL A 68 14.65 -4.82 -6.92
N THR A 69 13.46 -5.27 -7.32
CA THR A 69 13.21 -5.84 -8.66
C THR A 69 12.29 -4.90 -9.41
N TRP A 70 12.76 -4.33 -10.52
CA TRP A 70 12.03 -3.35 -11.32
C TRP A 70 11.01 -4.03 -12.25
N PHE A 71 10.18 -4.91 -11.71
CA PHE A 71 9.25 -5.75 -12.47
C PHE A 71 8.22 -4.95 -13.28
N ASN A 72 7.81 -3.77 -12.78
CA ASN A 72 6.90 -2.87 -13.51
C ASN A 72 7.58 -2.12 -14.66
N HIS A 73 8.88 -2.32 -14.81
CA HIS A 73 9.74 -1.66 -15.79
C HIS A 73 10.53 -2.71 -16.60
N ASP A 74 9.97 -3.92 -16.71
CA ASP A 74 10.49 -5.05 -17.50
C ASP A 74 11.84 -5.60 -17.04
N GLU A 75 12.18 -5.43 -15.76
CA GLU A 75 13.22 -6.25 -15.15
C GLU A 75 12.64 -7.60 -14.73
N HIS A 76 12.97 -8.63 -15.49
CA HIS A 76 12.73 -10.01 -15.07
C HIS A 76 13.91 -10.49 -14.23
N ALA A 77 13.62 -11.13 -13.10
CA ALA A 77 14.65 -11.90 -12.41
C ALA A 77 15.20 -12.94 -13.39
N ILE A 78 16.52 -13.04 -13.53
CA ILE A 78 17.15 -14.14 -14.25
C ILE A 78 16.89 -15.39 -13.41
N ASN A 79 15.79 -16.05 -13.70
CA ASN A 79 15.46 -17.32 -13.08
C ASN A 79 16.18 -18.39 -13.89
N ASP A 80 17.37 -18.79 -13.43
CA ASP A 80 18.00 -20.02 -13.90
C ASP A 80 17.25 -21.20 -13.26
N CYS A 81 15.98 -21.37 -13.66
CA CYS A 81 15.14 -22.46 -13.22
C CYS A 81 13.94 -22.62 -14.15
N SER A 82 14.07 -23.57 -15.08
CA SER A 82 12.92 -24.22 -15.66
C SER A 82 12.16 -24.96 -14.56
N THR A 83 11.19 -24.31 -13.93
CA THR A 83 10.07 -25.03 -13.31
C THR A 83 8.89 -24.08 -13.19
N HIS A 84 7.78 -24.49 -13.80
CA HIS A 84 6.45 -24.01 -13.44
C HIS A 84 6.24 -24.24 -11.94
N SER A 85 6.53 -23.23 -11.12
CA SER A 85 6.01 -23.21 -9.75
C SER A 85 4.55 -22.79 -9.84
N SER A 86 3.70 -23.79 -10.00
CA SER A 86 2.32 -23.69 -9.57
C SER A 86 2.37 -23.31 -8.09
N PHE A 87 1.86 -22.12 -7.75
CA PHE A 87 1.65 -21.70 -6.37
C PHE A 87 0.61 -22.66 -5.76
N HIS A 88 1.08 -23.80 -5.28
CA HIS A 88 0.30 -24.65 -4.40
C HIS A 88 0.59 -24.15 -2.99
N ASP A 89 -0.21 -23.18 -2.58
CA ASP A 89 -0.32 -22.79 -1.18
C ASP A 89 -0.88 -23.98 -0.41
N LYS A 90 -0.01 -24.61 0.37
CA LYS A 90 -0.38 -25.54 1.43
C LYS A 90 0.12 -24.90 2.72
N SER A 91 -0.70 -24.03 3.25
CA SER A 91 -0.62 -23.61 4.65
C SER A 91 -2.02 -23.73 5.26
N ASP A 92 -2.47 -24.97 5.39
CA ASP A 92 -3.44 -25.34 6.42
C ASP A 92 -2.70 -25.29 7.76
N GLU A 93 -2.45 -24.09 8.28
CA GLU A 93 -2.08 -23.92 9.68
C GLU A 93 -3.04 -22.95 10.37
N ASP A 94 -3.62 -23.48 11.43
CA ASP A 94 -4.80 -23.14 12.19
C ASP A 94 -4.59 -21.87 13.04
N TRP A 95 -4.66 -20.68 12.42
CA TRP A 95 -4.55 -19.39 13.13
C TRP A 95 -5.89 -18.74 13.49
N ALA A 96 -7.00 -19.46 13.35
CA ALA A 96 -8.32 -18.93 13.68
C ALA A 96 -8.83 -19.59 14.96
N GLU A 97 -8.28 -19.18 16.10
CA GLU A 97 -9.11 -19.18 17.31
C GLU A 97 -10.27 -18.23 17.01
N ASP A 98 -11.51 -18.71 17.19
CA ASP A 98 -12.77 -17.98 17.01
C ASP A 98 -12.89 -16.86 18.07
N GLU A 99 -11.94 -15.94 18.09
CA GLU A 99 -12.04 -14.71 18.87
C GLU A 99 -12.64 -13.65 17.96
N ASP A 100 -13.86 -13.23 18.33
CA ASP A 100 -14.46 -11.99 17.87
C ASP A 100 -13.41 -10.88 17.89
N ASP A 101 -13.10 -10.31 16.73
CA ASP A 101 -12.03 -9.33 16.58
C ASP A 101 -12.36 -7.97 17.21
N GLY A 102 -13.54 -7.84 17.83
CA GLY A 102 -13.98 -6.68 18.61
C GLY A 102 -14.14 -5.43 17.76
N VAL A 103 -14.09 -5.54 16.43
CA VAL A 103 -14.12 -4.39 15.52
C VAL A 103 -15.50 -3.75 15.51
N ASP A 104 -16.60 -4.52 15.56
CA ASP A 104 -17.97 -3.94 15.64
C ASP A 104 -18.14 -3.17 16.96
N ASP A 105 -17.68 -3.74 18.08
CA ASP A 105 -17.73 -3.10 19.40
C ASP A 105 -16.93 -1.80 19.46
N MET A 106 -15.69 -1.80 18.94
CA MET A 106 -14.88 -0.58 18.84
C MET A 106 -15.58 0.51 18.02
N LEU A 107 -16.23 0.14 16.92
CA LEU A 107 -16.93 1.10 16.05
C LEU A 107 -18.20 1.64 16.70
N ILE A 108 -18.90 0.82 17.49
CA ILE A 108 -20.03 1.24 18.32
C ILE A 108 -19.56 2.28 19.34
N ASP A 109 -18.48 2.02 20.07
CA ASP A 109 -17.91 2.97 21.05
C ASP A 109 -17.53 4.32 20.41
N ILE A 110 -16.90 4.29 19.22
CA ILE A 110 -16.53 5.51 18.47
C ILE A 110 -17.77 6.30 18.07
N ARG A 111 -18.84 5.62 17.64
CA ARG A 111 -20.11 6.25 17.28
C ARG A 111 -20.79 6.88 18.48
N GLU A 112 -20.77 6.21 19.63
CA GLU A 112 -21.34 6.74 20.87
C GLU A 112 -20.59 7.98 21.34
N GLN A 113 -19.25 7.99 21.28
CA GLN A 113 -18.43 9.17 21.58
C GLN A 113 -18.74 10.33 20.64
N TYR A 114 -18.95 10.07 19.35
CA TYR A 114 -19.30 11.09 18.38
C TYR A 114 -20.66 11.73 18.68
N ASN A 115 -21.62 10.94 19.14
CA ASN A 115 -22.95 11.41 19.51
C ASN A 115 -22.99 12.16 20.86
N GLN A 116 -22.03 11.94 21.76
CA GLN A 116 -21.93 12.61 23.06
C GLN A 116 -21.24 14.00 22.99
N GLY A 117 -20.59 14.33 21.88
CA GLY A 117 -19.81 15.57 21.71
C GLY A 117 -20.59 16.85 21.36
N THR A 118 -21.93 16.84 21.31
CA THR A 118 -22.73 17.97 20.80
C THR A 118 -23.37 18.89 21.85
N ASP A 119 -23.03 18.77 23.13
CA ASP A 119 -23.61 19.60 24.21
C ASP A 119 -22.96 21.00 24.38
N GLY A 120 -22.31 21.53 23.35
CA GLY A 120 -21.62 22.82 23.42
C GLY A 120 -21.50 23.57 22.11
N ALA A 121 -22.51 24.39 21.81
CA ALA A 121 -22.53 25.56 20.93
C ALA A 121 -22.54 25.39 19.39
N ASP A 122 -23.58 26.00 18.81
CA ASP A 122 -23.74 26.60 17.49
C ASP A 122 -23.69 25.75 16.19
N ASN A 123 -24.91 25.47 15.70
CA ASN A 123 -25.37 25.45 14.30
C ASN A 123 -24.32 25.35 13.18
N ILE A 124 -24.37 24.26 12.39
CA ILE A 124 -24.64 24.23 10.93
C ILE A 124 -24.77 22.75 10.52
N ASN A 125 -25.99 22.31 10.19
CA ASN A 125 -26.35 21.12 9.38
C ASN A 125 -25.27 20.04 9.12
N ASN A 126 -24.85 19.29 10.14
CA ASN A 126 -24.29 17.94 9.97
C ASN A 126 -24.18 17.18 11.31
N GLY A 127 -25.25 17.15 12.10
CA GLY A 127 -25.33 16.38 13.36
C GLY A 127 -25.43 14.86 13.17
N GLY A 128 -24.76 14.32 12.14
CA GLY A 128 -24.74 12.91 11.81
C GLY A 128 -23.33 12.35 11.92
N VAL A 129 -23.26 11.05 12.24
CA VAL A 129 -22.04 10.25 12.14
C VAL A 129 -21.44 10.46 10.74
N PRO A 130 -20.11 10.70 10.62
CA PRO A 130 -19.51 10.92 9.33
C PRO A 130 -19.72 9.72 8.41
N LYS A 131 -19.98 9.97 7.12
CA LYS A 131 -20.25 8.90 6.14
C LYS A 131 -19.18 7.81 6.12
N TYR A 132 -17.90 8.17 6.28
CA TYR A 132 -16.81 7.19 6.31
C TYR A 132 -16.90 6.23 7.51
N LEU A 133 -17.44 6.68 8.64
CA LEU A 133 -17.61 5.86 9.83
C LEU A 133 -18.81 4.93 9.65
N GLU A 134 -19.90 5.42 9.06
CA GLU A 134 -21.05 4.58 8.66
C GLU A 134 -20.64 3.50 7.63
N ASP A 135 -19.81 3.85 6.64
CA ASP A 135 -19.28 2.89 5.66
C ASP A 135 -18.39 1.82 6.34
N LEU A 136 -17.62 2.21 7.35
CA LEU A 136 -16.74 1.31 8.11
C LEU A 136 -17.55 0.33 8.99
N MET A 137 -18.61 0.82 9.63
CA MET A 137 -19.56 0.01 10.41
C MET A 137 -20.30 -0.98 9.52
N MET A 138 -20.77 -0.53 8.35
CA MET A 138 -21.39 -1.42 7.37
C MET A 138 -20.40 -2.50 6.92
N GLY A 139 -19.13 -2.13 6.71
CA GLY A 139 -18.06 -3.06 6.37
C GLY A 139 -17.75 -4.09 7.47
N ALA A 140 -17.92 -3.74 8.75
CA ALA A 140 -17.70 -4.66 9.88
C ALA A 140 -18.76 -5.77 9.93
N ARG A 141 -19.96 -5.49 9.40
CA ARG A 141 -21.07 -6.45 9.30
C ARG A 141 -21.14 -7.16 7.95
N THR A 142 -20.21 -6.83 7.05
CA THR A 142 -20.17 -7.42 5.71
C THR A 142 -19.05 -8.45 5.64
N GLU A 143 -19.39 -9.66 5.18
CA GLU A 143 -18.41 -10.71 4.88
C GLU A 143 -17.34 -10.20 3.89
N LEU A 144 -16.09 -10.60 4.07
CA LEU A 144 -14.99 -10.19 3.17
C LEU A 144 -15.27 -10.56 1.69
N TYR A 145 -15.81 -11.76 1.49
CA TYR A 145 -16.35 -12.28 0.24
C TYR A 145 -17.51 -13.22 0.57
N PRO A 146 -18.43 -13.52 -0.37
CA PRO A 146 -19.58 -14.39 -0.10
C PRO A 146 -19.17 -15.75 0.48
N GLY A 147 -19.65 -16.08 1.67
CA GLY A 147 -19.33 -17.31 2.40
C GLY A 147 -18.18 -17.17 3.41
N CYS A 148 -17.54 -16.00 3.52
CA CYS A 148 -16.50 -15.73 4.52
C CYS A 148 -17.13 -15.34 5.86
N LYS A 149 -17.29 -16.33 6.75
CA LYS A 149 -17.88 -16.12 8.09
C LYS A 149 -16.89 -15.68 9.17
N LYS A 150 -15.59 -15.82 8.89
CA LYS A 150 -14.51 -15.61 9.87
C LYS A 150 -14.01 -14.17 9.92
N ILE A 151 -14.05 -13.44 8.80
CA ILE A 151 -13.42 -12.13 8.67
C ILE A 151 -14.39 -11.18 7.96
N SER A 152 -14.64 -10.02 8.57
CA SER A 152 -15.39 -8.94 7.94
C SER A 152 -14.50 -8.10 7.01
N ARG A 153 -15.10 -7.35 6.09
CA ARG A 153 -14.35 -6.44 5.20
C ARG A 153 -13.53 -5.43 5.99
N THR A 154 -14.10 -4.89 7.07
CA THR A 154 -13.43 -3.89 7.90
C THR A 154 -12.30 -4.51 8.71
N SER A 155 -12.53 -5.68 9.32
CA SER A 155 -11.49 -6.41 10.05
C SER A 155 -10.28 -6.71 9.16
N PHE A 156 -10.52 -7.19 7.95
CA PHE A 156 -9.47 -7.41 6.97
C PHE A 156 -8.67 -6.14 6.63
N ILE A 157 -9.35 -5.00 6.45
CA ILE A 157 -8.68 -3.71 6.21
C ILE A 157 -7.82 -3.31 7.41
N ILE A 158 -8.34 -3.47 8.64
CA ILE A 158 -7.60 -3.16 9.88
C ILE A 158 -6.36 -4.06 9.98
N GLN A 159 -6.50 -5.37 9.78
CA GLN A 159 -5.38 -6.32 9.75
C GLN A 159 -4.32 -5.94 8.71
N LEU A 160 -4.73 -5.55 7.50
CA LEU A 160 -3.81 -5.05 6.47
C LEU A 160 -3.08 -3.77 6.90
N LEU A 161 -3.77 -2.87 7.61
CA LEU A 161 -3.15 -1.65 8.14
C LEU A 161 -2.12 -1.99 9.24
N HIS A 162 -2.42 -2.94 10.13
CA HIS A 162 -1.47 -3.43 11.13
C HIS A 162 -0.24 -4.05 10.47
N LEU A 163 -0.42 -4.89 9.46
CA LEU A 163 0.69 -5.45 8.67
C LEU A 163 1.54 -4.37 8.01
N LYS A 164 0.89 -3.34 7.44
CA LYS A 164 1.61 -2.22 6.83
C LYS A 164 2.45 -1.44 7.85
N VAL A 165 1.94 -1.21 9.05
CA VAL A 165 2.71 -0.55 10.11
C VAL A 165 3.89 -1.43 10.53
N TYR A 166 3.66 -2.73 10.70
CA TYR A 166 4.69 -3.68 11.13
C TYR A 166 5.82 -3.87 10.11
N ILE A 167 5.53 -3.85 8.81
CA ILE A 167 6.52 -4.05 7.74
C ILE A 167 7.30 -2.76 7.40
N ILE A 168 6.79 -1.59 7.77
CA ILE A 168 7.38 -0.27 7.42
C ILE A 168 8.07 0.40 8.63
N SER A 169 8.07 -0.23 9.81
CA SER A 169 8.80 0.21 11.01
C SER A 169 10.22 -0.35 11.03
#